data_AF-A0A497M6K8-F1
#
_entry.id   AF-A0A497M6K8-F1
#
_cell.length_a   1.000
_cell.length_b   1.000
_cell.length_c   1.000
_cell.angle_alpha   90.00
_cell.angle_beta   90.00
_cell.angle_gamma   90.00
#
_symmetry.space_group_name_H-M   'P 1'
#
loop_
_entity.id
_entity.type
_entity.pdbx_description
1 polymer ?
#
loop_
_entity_poly.entity_id
_entity_poly.type
_entity_poly.pdbx_seq_one_letter_code
_entity_poly.pdbx_strand_id
1 'polypeptide(L)'
;MESLFLVPVAVSTTVVVTYPLLSVLIDRMVFKEKLHPLQIVGLAVGFIGVLLFMQPWVLDTYDSYGVLLSFGGAIAAACYFSLGRSIRKGTSLTGYTLPAYTSASVFLLLYALVSGEELINYPLQAYLCFILLALIPMVGGHTLVNYMLRYVKTSVATSIALAEPIGAAILAYFILDQQLDLSKALVMTITLSSVAAVIIQEARSKSELAYQGGSS
;
A
#
# COMPACT_ATOMS: atom_id res chain seq x y z
N MET A 1 -7.50 -0.23 -12.18
CA MET A 1 -7.19 -1.47 -12.93
C MET A 1 -6.88 -1.18 -14.38
N GLU A 2 -7.55 -0.23 -15.03
CA GLU A 2 -7.23 0.25 -16.40
C GLU A 2 -5.73 0.37 -16.72
N SER A 3 -4.93 0.93 -15.81
CA SER A 3 -3.48 1.05 -16.02
C SER A 3 -2.76 -0.28 -16.30
N LEU A 4 -3.22 -1.40 -15.73
CA LEU A 4 -2.60 -2.72 -15.89
C LEU A 4 -2.80 -3.30 -17.31
N PHE A 5 -3.78 -2.80 -18.05
CA PHE A 5 -3.98 -3.17 -19.46
C PHE A 5 -3.14 -2.32 -20.42
N LEU A 6 -2.56 -1.22 -19.93
CA LEU A 6 -1.81 -0.25 -20.72
C LEU A 6 -0.31 -0.27 -20.44
N VAL A 7 0.10 -0.69 -19.24
CA VAL A 7 1.51 -0.83 -18.84
C VAL A 7 1.75 -2.13 -18.09
N PRO A 8 2.99 -2.67 -18.13
CA PRO A 8 3.33 -3.88 -17.38
C PRO A 8 3.02 -3.74 -15.89
N VAL A 9 2.61 -4.85 -15.27
CA VAL A 9 2.27 -4.90 -13.83
C VAL A 9 3.39 -4.28 -12.99
N ALA A 10 4.65 -4.66 -13.24
CA ALA A 10 5.81 -4.13 -12.53
C ALA A 10 5.93 -2.60 -12.61
N VAL A 11 5.61 -1.99 -13.76
CA VAL A 11 5.60 -0.53 -13.94
C VAL A 11 4.43 0.08 -13.18
N SER A 12 3.21 -0.43 -13.37
CA SER A 12 2.00 0.12 -12.74
C SER A 12 2.09 0.06 -11.21
N THR A 13 2.46 -1.09 -10.64
CA THR A 13 2.53 -1.28 -9.18
C THR A 13 3.63 -0.43 -8.56
N THR A 14 4.76 -0.27 -9.23
CA THR A 14 5.86 0.59 -8.74
C THR A 14 5.45 2.06 -8.73
N VAL A 15 4.72 2.52 -9.76
CA VAL A 15 4.19 3.88 -9.78
C VAL A 15 3.13 4.06 -8.69
N VAL A 16 2.21 3.12 -8.54
CA VAL A 16 1.16 3.17 -7.51
C VAL A 16 1.77 3.27 -6.11
N VAL A 17 2.74 2.41 -5.77
CA VAL A 17 3.37 2.34 -4.43
C VAL A 17 4.23 3.57 -4.08
N THR A 18 4.20 4.62 -4.89
CA THR A 18 4.70 5.96 -4.52
C THR A 18 3.80 6.63 -3.46
N TYR A 19 2.57 6.14 -3.25
CA TYR A 19 1.61 6.74 -2.31
C TYR A 19 2.09 6.93 -0.85
N PRO A 20 2.98 6.09 -0.25
CA PRO A 20 3.53 6.37 1.07
C PRO A 20 4.40 7.64 1.08
N LEU A 21 5.14 7.90 0.00
CA LEU A 21 5.93 9.12 -0.17
C LEU A 21 5.03 10.35 -0.34
N LEU A 22 3.95 10.22 -1.12
CA LEU A 22 2.93 11.28 -1.22
C LEU A 22 2.26 11.55 0.14
N SER A 23 2.04 10.49 0.93
CA SER A 23 1.47 10.60 2.28
C SER A 23 2.39 11.35 3.24
N VAL A 24 3.70 11.37 3.03
CA VAL A 24 4.62 12.25 3.80
C VAL A 24 4.31 13.72 3.57
N LEU A 25 4.00 14.10 2.32
CA LEU A 25 3.63 15.48 1.98
C LEU A 25 2.30 15.84 2.64
N ILE A 26 1.32 14.93 2.60
CA ILE A 26 0.02 15.15 3.24
C ILE A 26 0.16 15.24 4.78
N ASP A 27 0.94 14.35 5.40
CA ASP A 27 1.26 14.39 6.84
C ASP A 27 1.88 15.74 7.24
N ARG A 28 2.76 16.29 6.41
CA ARG A 28 3.40 17.59 6.65
C ARG A 28 2.46 18.78 6.40
N MET A 29 1.69 18.77 5.32
CA MET A 29 0.89 19.92 4.88
C MET A 29 -0.46 20.02 5.60
N VAL A 30 -1.16 18.89 5.73
CA VAL A 30 -2.51 18.82 6.28
C VAL A 30 -2.47 18.60 7.79
N PHE A 31 -1.68 17.63 8.24
CA PHE A 31 -1.61 17.28 9.67
C PHE A 31 -0.54 18.08 10.43
N LYS A 32 0.30 18.86 9.71
CA LYS A 32 1.41 19.67 10.28
C LYS A 32 2.39 18.84 11.11
N GLU A 33 2.49 17.55 10.83
CA GLU A 33 3.35 16.63 11.56
C GLU A 33 4.75 16.61 10.94
N LYS A 34 5.75 16.59 11.81
CA LYS A 34 7.15 16.42 11.41
C LYS A 34 7.49 14.94 11.46
N LEU A 35 7.95 14.39 10.34
CA LEU A 35 8.55 13.06 10.32
C LEU A 35 9.97 13.14 10.83
N HIS A 36 10.37 12.09 11.55
CA HIS A 36 11.77 11.94 11.94
C HIS A 36 12.63 11.72 10.68
N PRO A 37 13.85 12.27 10.59
CA PRO A 37 14.71 12.08 9.42
C PRO A 37 14.90 10.61 9.04
N LEU A 38 15.01 9.72 10.03
CA LEU A 38 15.11 8.27 9.82
C LEU A 38 13.87 7.68 9.10
N GLN A 39 12.68 8.23 9.34
CA GLN A 39 11.46 7.79 8.65
C GLN A 39 11.47 8.21 7.17
N ILE A 40 11.95 9.42 6.88
CA ILE A 40 12.05 9.93 5.51
C ILE A 40 13.10 9.12 4.74
N VAL A 41 14.28 8.91 5.32
CA VAL A 41 15.34 8.10 4.71
C VAL A 41 14.88 6.66 4.53
N GLY A 42 14.24 6.06 5.54
CA GLY A 42 13.72 4.69 5.45
C GLY A 42 12.67 4.52 4.35
N LEU A 43 11.73 5.47 4.21
CA LEU A 43 10.76 5.46 3.12
C LEU A 43 11.42 5.60 1.73
N ALA A 44 12.39 6.50 1.60
CA ALA A 44 13.12 6.70 0.35
C ALA A 44 13.94 5.44 -0.03
N VAL A 45 14.67 4.86 0.93
CA VAL A 45 15.44 3.63 0.73
C VAL A 45 14.53 2.45 0.38
N GLY A 46 13.38 2.32 1.06
CA GLY A 46 12.40 1.27 0.76
C GLY A 46 11.83 1.40 -0.64
N PHE A 47 11.50 2.62 -1.07
CA PHE A 47 11.02 2.88 -2.43
C PHE A 47 12.09 2.59 -3.49
N ILE A 48 13.35 3.01 -3.26
CA ILE A 48 14.47 2.64 -4.13
C ILE A 48 14.65 1.13 -4.18
N GLY A 49 14.49 0.43 -3.06
CA GLY A 49 14.50 -1.02 -3.00
C GLY A 49 13.43 -1.66 -3.88
N VAL A 50 12.20 -1.17 -3.83
CA VAL A 50 11.12 -1.61 -4.73
C VAL A 50 11.47 -1.36 -6.20
N LEU A 51 12.00 -0.18 -6.53
CA LEU A 51 12.45 0.15 -7.88
C LEU A 51 13.50 -0.86 -8.39
N LEU A 52 14.53 -1.13 -7.58
CA LEU A 52 15.59 -2.09 -7.90
C LEU A 52 15.07 -3.52 -8.00
N PHE A 53 14.03 -3.87 -7.23
CA PHE A 53 13.43 -5.19 -7.25
C PHE A 53 12.56 -5.41 -8.49
N MET A 54 11.71 -4.44 -8.82
CA MET A 54 10.75 -4.52 -9.93
C MET A 54 11.39 -4.20 -11.29
N GLN A 55 12.48 -3.43 -11.31
CA GLN A 55 13.22 -3.02 -12.50
C GLN A 55 12.31 -2.51 -13.64
N PRO A 56 11.41 -1.55 -13.39
CA PRO A 56 10.42 -1.10 -14.38
C PRO A 56 11.04 -0.51 -15.65
N TRP A 57 12.32 -0.10 -15.62
CA TRP A 57 13.05 0.46 -16.76
C TRP A 57 13.62 -0.59 -17.73
N VAL A 58 13.64 -1.88 -17.37
CA VAL A 58 14.15 -2.95 -18.25
C VAL A 58 13.12 -3.34 -19.32
N LEU A 59 11.87 -2.87 -19.18
CA LEU A 59 10.77 -3.22 -20.06
C LEU A 59 10.67 -2.23 -21.23
N ASP A 60 10.64 -2.75 -22.45
CA ASP A 60 10.50 -1.94 -23.68
C ASP A 60 9.18 -1.14 -23.68
N THR A 61 9.27 0.10 -24.17
CA THR A 61 8.21 1.11 -24.40
C THR A 61 6.85 0.89 -23.71
N TYR A 62 6.52 1.75 -22.74
CA TYR A 62 5.23 1.74 -22.03
C TYR A 62 4.33 2.92 -22.44
N ASP A 63 3.01 2.73 -22.36
CA ASP A 63 2.04 3.79 -22.61
C ASP A 63 2.07 4.85 -21.49
N SER A 64 2.36 6.10 -21.87
CA SER A 64 2.37 7.24 -20.95
C SER A 64 1.02 7.48 -20.28
N TYR A 65 -0.10 7.13 -20.93
CA TYR A 65 -1.43 7.24 -20.35
C TYR A 65 -1.62 6.24 -19.20
N GLY A 66 -1.15 5.01 -19.34
CA GLY A 66 -1.18 4.01 -18.28
C GLY A 66 -0.32 4.38 -17.06
N VAL A 67 0.82 5.06 -17.29
CA VAL A 67 1.63 5.63 -16.20
C VAL A 67 0.87 6.74 -15.48
N LEU A 68 0.21 7.64 -16.21
CA LEU A 68 -0.59 8.72 -15.62
C LEU A 68 -1.75 8.16 -14.79
N LEU A 69 -2.44 7.14 -15.28
CA LEU A 69 -3.49 6.44 -14.53
C LEU A 69 -2.95 5.77 -13.26
N SER A 70 -1.78 5.13 -13.34
CA SER A 70 -1.11 4.53 -12.17
C SER A 70 -0.77 5.58 -11.12
N PHE A 71 -0.27 6.74 -11.55
CA PHE A 71 0.03 7.85 -10.65
C PHE A 71 -1.23 8.48 -10.05
N GLY A 72 -2.31 8.57 -10.83
CA GLY A 72 -3.64 8.93 -10.32
C GLY A 72 -4.10 7.97 -9.21
N GLY A 73 -3.86 6.67 -9.38
CA GLY A 73 -4.06 5.65 -8.34
C GLY A 73 -3.23 5.91 -7.08
N ALA A 74 -1.96 6.30 -7.22
CA ALA A 74 -1.10 6.66 -6.09
C ALA A 74 -1.64 7.86 -5.30
N ILE A 75 -2.09 8.91 -6.01
CA ILE A 75 -2.71 10.10 -5.39
C ILE A 75 -4.00 9.71 -4.68
N ALA A 76 -4.87 8.95 -5.34
CA ALA A 76 -6.13 8.49 -4.75
C ALA A 76 -5.89 7.66 -3.47
N ALA A 77 -4.91 6.76 -3.48
CA ALA A 77 -4.53 5.97 -2.31
C ALA A 77 -4.01 6.86 -1.17
N ALA A 78 -3.11 7.81 -1.46
CA ALA A 78 -2.59 8.74 -0.46
C ALA A 78 -3.70 9.60 0.16
N CYS A 79 -4.63 10.10 -0.65
CA CYS A 79 -5.82 10.83 -0.19
C CYS A 79 -6.75 9.95 0.64
N TYR A 80 -7.04 8.73 0.19
CA TYR A 80 -7.89 7.78 0.89
C TYR A 80 -7.34 7.46 2.29
N PHE A 81 -6.06 7.09 2.40
CA PHE A 81 -5.45 6.76 3.69
C PHE A 81 -5.36 7.99 4.60
N SER A 82 -5.08 9.17 4.05
CA SER A 82 -5.03 10.41 4.82
C SER A 82 -6.40 10.84 5.35
N LEU A 83 -7.44 10.77 4.53
CA LEU A 83 -8.83 11.02 4.96
C LEU A 83 -9.27 9.98 5.98
N GLY A 84 -8.95 8.70 5.71
CA GLY A 84 -9.19 7.61 6.63
C GLY A 84 -8.58 7.85 8.00
N ARG A 85 -7.34 8.35 8.05
CA ARG A 85 -6.67 8.75 9.30
C ARG A 85 -7.44 9.81 10.08
N SER A 86 -7.91 10.87 9.41
CA SER A 86 -8.73 11.90 10.05
C SER A 86 -10.00 11.33 10.68
N ILE A 87 -10.72 10.47 9.94
CA ILE A 87 -11.99 9.88 10.38
C ILE A 87 -11.78 8.84 11.49
N ARG A 88 -10.72 8.02 11.39
CA ARG A 88 -10.38 6.95 12.33
C ARG A 88 -9.98 7.45 13.72
N LYS A 89 -9.60 8.73 13.87
CA LYS A 89 -9.35 9.33 15.19
C LYS A 89 -10.61 9.39 16.07
N GLY A 90 -11.77 9.63 15.46
CA GLY A 90 -13.05 9.79 16.17
C GLY A 90 -14.03 8.61 16.04
N THR A 91 -13.69 7.57 15.26
CA THR A 91 -14.63 6.50 14.90
C THR A 91 -14.08 5.13 15.31
N SER A 92 -14.95 4.13 15.51
CA SER A 92 -14.55 2.73 15.64
C SER A 92 -14.01 2.18 14.30
N LEU A 93 -13.33 1.03 14.33
CA LEU A 93 -12.77 0.43 13.11
C LEU A 93 -13.88 0.04 12.14
N THR A 94 -14.87 -0.70 12.63
CA THR A 94 -16.05 -1.13 11.88
C THR A 94 -16.89 0.04 11.41
N GLY A 95 -17.02 1.10 12.22
CA GLY A 95 -17.73 2.32 11.81
C GLY A 95 -17.09 3.05 10.64
N TYR A 96 -15.80 2.80 10.36
CA TYR A 96 -15.11 3.31 9.18
C TYR A 96 -15.09 2.31 8.03
N THR A 97 -14.71 1.06 8.29
CA THR A 97 -14.49 0.05 7.23
C THR A 97 -15.79 -0.42 6.59
N LEU A 98 -16.89 -0.55 7.35
CA LEU A 98 -18.17 -0.98 6.77
C LEU A 98 -18.71 0.02 5.73
N PRO A 99 -18.83 1.34 6.02
CA PRO A 99 -19.24 2.30 5.00
C PRO A 99 -18.26 2.37 3.82
N ALA A 100 -16.96 2.34 4.08
CA ALA A 100 -15.94 2.43 3.03
C ALA A 100 -15.98 1.23 2.09
N TYR A 101 -16.11 0.02 2.62
CA TYR A 101 -16.17 -1.20 1.80
C TYR A 101 -17.51 -1.34 1.10
N THR A 102 -18.62 -0.98 1.76
CA THR A 102 -19.95 -1.00 1.14
C THR A 102 -20.02 0.01 -0.02
N SER A 103 -19.52 1.23 0.16
CA SER A 103 -19.52 2.23 -0.92
C SER A 103 -18.64 1.80 -2.09
N ALA A 104 -17.46 1.22 -1.82
CA ALA A 104 -16.59 0.66 -2.85
C ALA A 104 -17.28 -0.49 -3.60
N SER A 105 -17.93 -1.43 -2.89
CA SER A 105 -18.67 -2.54 -3.51
C SER A 105 -19.83 -2.06 -4.38
N VAL A 106 -20.62 -1.09 -3.91
CA VAL A 106 -21.73 -0.52 -4.69
C VAL A 106 -21.20 0.18 -5.94
N PHE A 107 -20.14 0.99 -5.81
CA PHE A 107 -19.57 1.71 -6.94
C PHE A 107 -18.98 0.75 -7.98
N LEU A 108 -18.25 -0.27 -7.54
CA LEU A 108 -17.70 -1.31 -8.43
C LEU A 108 -18.80 -2.13 -9.09
N LEU A 109 -19.87 -2.47 -8.38
CA LEU A 109 -21.01 -3.18 -8.96
C LEU A 109 -21.69 -2.34 -10.05
N LEU A 110 -21.95 -1.06 -9.78
CA LEU A 110 -22.52 -0.14 -10.78
C LEU A 110 -21.60 0.01 -11.99
N TYR A 111 -20.30 0.17 -11.77
CA TYR A 111 -19.32 0.23 -12.85
C TYR A 111 -19.34 -1.06 -13.68
N ALA A 112 -19.31 -2.23 -13.06
CA ALA A 112 -19.36 -3.51 -13.75
C ALA A 112 -20.63 -3.66 -14.60
N LEU A 113 -21.79 -3.25 -14.07
CA LEU A 113 -23.07 -3.26 -14.80
C LEU A 113 -23.06 -2.31 -16.01
N VAL A 114 -22.50 -1.11 -15.86
CA VAL A 114 -22.41 -0.12 -16.95
C VAL A 114 -21.43 -0.56 -18.02
N SER A 115 -20.31 -1.17 -17.62
CA SER A 115 -19.29 -1.69 -18.54
C SER A 115 -19.70 -3.01 -19.22
N GLY A 116 -20.80 -3.63 -18.78
CA GLY A 116 -21.27 -4.90 -19.35
C GLY A 116 -20.42 -6.11 -18.95
N GLU A 117 -19.74 -6.04 -17.81
CA GLU A 117 -18.89 -7.10 -17.28
C GLU A 117 -19.73 -8.28 -16.79
N GLU A 118 -19.20 -9.50 -16.95
CA GLU A 118 -19.83 -10.71 -16.46
C GLU A 118 -19.75 -10.78 -14.92
N LEU A 119 -20.84 -11.11 -14.23
CA LEU A 119 -20.86 -11.06 -12.76
C LEU A 119 -20.86 -12.44 -12.07
N ILE A 120 -21.38 -13.46 -12.75
CA ILE A 120 -21.76 -14.74 -12.10
C ILE A 120 -21.26 -15.98 -12.86
N ASN A 121 -20.83 -15.84 -14.10
CA ASN A 121 -20.51 -17.01 -14.92
C ASN A 121 -19.00 -17.22 -15.00
N TYR A 122 -18.42 -17.52 -13.84
CA TYR A 122 -16.99 -17.80 -13.69
C TYR A 122 -16.74 -19.26 -13.29
N PRO A 123 -15.59 -19.84 -13.63
CA PRO A 123 -15.23 -21.18 -13.17
C PRO A 123 -15.12 -21.21 -11.63
N LEU A 124 -15.39 -22.37 -11.01
CA LEU A 124 -15.38 -22.51 -9.55
C LEU A 124 -14.06 -22.06 -8.90
N GLN A 125 -12.94 -22.28 -9.60
CA GLN A 125 -11.62 -21.83 -9.15
C GLN A 125 -11.53 -20.30 -9.00
N ALA A 126 -12.19 -19.53 -9.88
CA ALA A 126 -12.19 -18.07 -9.79
C ALA A 126 -12.94 -17.59 -8.55
N TYR A 127 -14.05 -18.23 -8.19
CA TYR A 127 -14.77 -17.93 -6.95
C TYR A 127 -13.91 -18.17 -5.71
N LEU A 128 -13.14 -19.25 -5.68
CA LEU A 128 -12.18 -19.50 -4.60
C LEU A 128 -11.15 -18.37 -4.52
N CYS A 129 -10.59 -17.94 -5.65
CA CYS A 129 -9.66 -16.81 -5.70
C CYS A 129 -10.32 -15.51 -5.21
N PHE A 130 -11.57 -15.21 -5.60
CA PHE A 130 -12.29 -14.02 -5.14
C PHE A 130 -12.51 -14.02 -3.63
N ILE A 131 -12.90 -15.17 -3.06
CA ILE A 131 -13.06 -15.31 -1.61
C ILE A 131 -11.72 -15.12 -0.89
N LEU A 132 -10.64 -15.74 -1.39
CA LEU A 132 -9.32 -15.61 -0.78
C LEU A 132 -8.81 -14.16 -0.85
N LEU A 133 -9.00 -13.46 -1.97
CA LEU A 133 -8.66 -12.04 -2.11
C LEU A 133 -9.51 -11.14 -1.21
N ALA A 134 -10.80 -11.43 -1.05
CA ALA A 134 -11.67 -10.69 -0.15
C ALA A 134 -11.27 -10.87 1.32
N LEU A 135 -10.93 -12.09 1.73
CA LEU A 135 -10.65 -12.38 3.14
C LEU A 135 -9.22 -12.02 3.54
N ILE A 136 -8.21 -12.37 2.73
CA ILE A 136 -6.81 -12.29 3.13
C ILE A 136 -6.25 -10.86 2.98
N PRO A 137 -6.02 -10.34 1.75
CA PRO A 137 -5.44 -9.01 1.60
C PRO A 137 -6.44 -7.90 1.94
N MET A 138 -7.74 -8.08 1.67
CA MET A 138 -8.71 -7.01 1.90
C MET A 138 -9.20 -6.97 3.36
N VAL A 139 -9.97 -7.97 3.81
CA VAL A 139 -10.48 -7.99 5.20
C VAL A 139 -9.33 -8.11 6.21
N GLY A 140 -8.29 -8.89 5.94
CA GLY A 140 -7.11 -8.97 6.79
C GLY A 140 -6.19 -7.76 6.64
N GLY A 141 -5.44 -7.72 5.54
CA GLY A 141 -4.36 -6.74 5.32
C GLY A 141 -4.84 -5.29 5.33
N HIS A 142 -5.81 -4.96 4.48
CA HIS A 142 -6.28 -3.58 4.31
C HIS A 142 -7.00 -3.05 5.56
N THR A 143 -7.75 -3.90 6.25
CA THR A 143 -8.36 -3.52 7.54
C THR A 143 -7.30 -3.27 8.61
N LEU A 144 -6.21 -4.05 8.63
CA LEU A 144 -5.11 -3.83 9.56
C LEU A 144 -4.43 -2.47 9.33
N VAL A 145 -4.20 -2.10 8.07
CA VAL A 145 -3.70 -0.74 7.74
C VAL A 145 -4.67 0.33 8.22
N ASN A 146 -5.97 0.18 7.94
CA ASN A 146 -7.02 1.09 8.41
C ASN A 146 -7.12 1.17 9.94
N TYR A 147 -6.82 0.08 10.65
CA TYR A 147 -6.72 0.05 12.10
C TYR A 147 -5.54 0.90 12.57
N MET A 148 -4.37 0.71 11.96
CA MET A 148 -3.13 1.41 12.30
C MET A 148 -3.23 2.94 12.10
N LEU A 149 -4.03 3.41 11.13
CA LEU A 149 -4.24 4.85 10.89
C LEU A 149 -4.71 5.62 12.13
N ARG A 150 -5.39 4.97 13.08
CA ARG A 150 -5.79 5.62 14.35
C ARG A 150 -4.58 5.96 15.21
N TYR A 151 -3.52 5.17 15.11
CA TYR A 151 -2.38 5.22 16.01
C TYR A 151 -1.20 5.96 15.38
N VAL A 152 -0.83 5.66 14.14
CA VAL A 152 0.42 6.18 13.55
C VAL A 152 0.19 7.21 12.45
N LYS A 153 1.27 7.83 11.99
CA LYS A 153 1.29 8.67 10.78
C LYS A 153 0.80 7.92 9.54
N THR A 154 0.16 8.61 8.60
CA THR A 154 -0.36 7.99 7.36
C THR A 154 0.79 7.32 6.60
N SER A 155 1.86 8.09 6.37
CA SER A 155 3.09 7.64 5.73
C SER A 155 3.69 6.38 6.36
N VAL A 156 3.65 6.27 7.70
CA VAL A 156 4.14 5.09 8.43
C VAL A 156 3.20 3.89 8.27
N ALA A 157 1.88 4.09 8.38
CA ALA A 157 0.92 2.99 8.17
C ALA A 157 1.02 2.43 6.74
N THR A 158 1.19 3.32 5.76
CA THR A 158 1.27 2.95 4.34
C THR A 158 2.63 2.41 3.92
N SER A 159 3.68 2.59 4.73
CA SER A 159 5.04 2.14 4.37
C SER A 159 5.13 0.63 4.17
N ILE A 160 4.24 -0.14 4.80
CA ILE A 160 4.17 -1.60 4.69
C ILE A 160 3.93 -2.05 3.25
N ALA A 161 3.31 -1.21 2.40
CA ALA A 161 3.07 -1.53 1.01
C ALA A 161 4.36 -1.62 0.19
N LEU A 162 5.43 -0.96 0.62
CA LEU A 162 6.76 -1.13 0.02
C LEU A 162 7.28 -2.56 0.20
N ALA A 163 6.75 -3.33 1.16
CA ALA A 163 7.08 -4.73 1.35
C ALA A 163 6.21 -5.68 0.50
N GLU A 164 5.13 -5.22 -0.14
CA GLU A 164 4.23 -6.09 -0.93
C GLU A 164 4.95 -6.81 -2.09
N PRO A 165 5.75 -6.12 -2.94
CA PRO A 165 6.55 -6.79 -3.98
C PRO A 165 7.43 -7.92 -3.44
N ILE A 166 8.00 -7.68 -2.26
CA ILE A 166 8.94 -8.60 -1.61
C ILE A 166 8.18 -9.79 -1.03
N GLY A 167 7.05 -9.55 -0.36
CA GLY A 167 6.17 -10.60 0.16
C GLY A 167 5.60 -11.48 -0.94
N ALA A 168 5.18 -10.88 -2.06
CA ALA A 168 4.72 -11.61 -3.24
C ALA A 168 5.82 -12.51 -3.81
N ALA A 169 7.05 -12.03 -3.88
CA ALA A 169 8.19 -12.81 -4.36
C ALA A 169 8.56 -13.97 -3.43
N ILE A 170 8.47 -13.78 -2.11
CA ILE A 170 8.67 -14.85 -1.13
C ILE A 170 7.59 -15.94 -1.30
N LEU A 171 6.33 -15.54 -1.46
CA LEU A 171 5.24 -16.47 -1.72
C LEU A 171 5.45 -17.21 -3.06
N ALA A 172 5.88 -16.51 -4.11
CA ALA A 172 6.18 -17.12 -5.41
C ALA A 172 7.35 -18.12 -5.33
N TYR A 173 8.36 -17.86 -4.51
CA TYR A 173 9.43 -18.83 -4.27
C TYR A 173 8.89 -20.12 -3.66
N PHE A 174 8.01 -20.05 -2.66
CA PHE A 174 7.47 -21.24 -1.98
C PHE A 174 6.36 -21.96 -2.72
N ILE A 175 5.52 -21.23 -3.47
CA ILE A 175 4.30 -21.78 -4.09
C ILE A 175 4.54 -22.11 -5.57
N LEU A 176 5.41 -21.36 -6.25
CA LEU A 176 5.64 -21.45 -7.69
C LEU A 176 7.06 -21.90 -8.05
N ASP A 177 7.87 -22.28 -7.07
CA ASP A 177 9.27 -22.69 -7.22
C ASP A 177 10.13 -21.68 -8.02
N GLN A 178 9.79 -20.39 -7.95
CA GLN A 178 10.54 -19.34 -8.65
C GLN A 178 11.89 -19.10 -7.98
N GLN A 179 12.98 -19.14 -8.74
CA GLN A 179 14.31 -18.91 -8.19
C GLN A 179 14.55 -17.42 -7.87
N LEU A 180 15.08 -17.17 -6.67
CA LEU A 180 15.52 -15.85 -6.23
C LEU A 180 17.04 -15.74 -6.37
N ASP A 181 17.48 -14.83 -7.24
CA ASP A 181 18.89 -14.48 -7.35
C ASP A 181 19.39 -13.76 -6.10
N LEU A 182 20.69 -13.90 -5.79
CA LEU A 182 21.33 -13.27 -4.64
C LEU A 182 21.18 -11.75 -4.67
N SER A 183 21.24 -11.13 -5.85
CA SER A 183 21.01 -9.70 -6.04
C SER A 183 19.61 -9.28 -5.54
N LYS A 184 18.58 -10.03 -5.91
CA LYS A 184 17.19 -9.81 -5.47
C LYS A 184 17.05 -10.03 -3.97
N ALA A 185 17.67 -11.07 -3.41
CA ALA A 185 17.64 -11.32 -1.97
C ALA A 185 18.25 -10.16 -1.14
N LEU A 186 19.33 -9.55 -1.62
CA LEU A 186 19.92 -8.36 -0.98
C LEU A 186 18.96 -7.16 -1.02
N VAL A 187 18.35 -6.88 -2.18
CA VAL A 187 17.37 -5.80 -2.34
C VAL A 187 16.14 -6.02 -1.45
N MET A 188 15.64 -7.26 -1.37
CA MET A 188 14.54 -7.65 -0.48
C MET A 188 14.89 -7.34 0.98
N THR A 189 16.09 -7.73 1.42
CA THR A 189 16.55 -7.51 2.80
C THR A 189 16.65 -6.03 3.14
N ILE A 190 17.22 -5.22 2.24
CA ILE A 190 17.33 -3.76 2.41
C ILE A 190 15.94 -3.12 2.49
N THR A 191 15.03 -3.52 1.60
CA THR A 191 13.66 -2.99 1.55
C THR A 191 12.92 -3.28 2.85
N LEU A 192 12.93 -4.54 3.30
CA LEU A 192 12.28 -4.94 4.56
C LEU A 192 12.89 -4.25 5.78
N SER A 193 14.21 -4.14 5.83
CA SER A 193 14.92 -3.45 6.92
C SER A 193 14.55 -1.96 6.98
N SER A 194 14.38 -1.32 5.82
CA SER A 194 13.99 0.09 5.74
C SER A 194 12.56 0.32 6.25
N VAL A 195 11.60 -0.54 5.86
CA VAL A 195 10.22 -0.50 6.36
C VAL A 195 10.19 -0.74 7.87
N ALA A 196 10.94 -1.73 8.37
CA ALA A 196 11.07 -2.00 9.79
C ALA A 196 11.63 -0.79 10.55
N ALA A 197 12.67 -0.13 10.03
CA ALA A 197 13.24 1.08 10.64
C ALA A 197 12.23 2.23 10.74
N VAL A 198 11.40 2.43 9.70
CA VAL A 198 10.32 3.45 9.71
C VAL A 198 9.32 3.17 10.83
N ILE A 199 8.88 1.91 10.97
CA ILE A 199 7.91 1.49 11.98
C ILE A 199 8.49 1.59 13.39
N ILE A 200 9.72 1.08 13.60
CA ILE A 200 10.40 1.12 14.91
C ILE A 200 10.62 2.57 15.35
N GLN A 201 11.01 3.46 14.43
CA GLN A 201 11.20 4.87 14.76
C GLN A 201 9.90 5.54 15.19
N GLU A 202 8.77 5.21 14.55
CA GLU A 202 7.46 5.74 14.96
C GLU A 202 7.08 5.28 16.37
N ALA A 203 7.34 4.01 16.69
CA ALA A 203 7.09 3.47 18.02
C ALA A 203 7.94 4.19 19.09
N ARG A 204 9.23 4.43 18.80
CA ARG A 204 10.14 5.17 19.70
C ARG A 204 9.67 6.61 19.93
N SER A 205 9.37 7.35 18.86
CA SER A 205 8.90 8.73 18.97
C SER A 205 7.61 8.85 19.78
N LYS A 206 6.72 7.86 19.71
CA LYS A 206 5.52 7.82 20.56
C LYS A 206 5.84 7.53 22.03
N SER A 207 6.76 6.61 22.31
CA SER A 207 7.16 6.31 23.70
C SER A 207 7.82 7.52 24.37
N GLU A 208 8.64 8.27 23.64
CA GLU A 208 9.29 9.48 24.13
C GLU A 208 8.26 10.56 24.49
N LEU A 209 7.26 10.78 23.63
CA LEU A 209 6.16 11.72 23.88
C LEU A 209 5.31 11.31 25.10
N ALA A 210 5.03 10.02 25.27
CA ALA A 210 4.26 9.52 26.41
C ALA A 210 5.03 9.69 27.74
N TYR A 211 6.35 9.46 27.73
CA TYR A 211 7.20 9.67 28.90
C TYR A 211 7.26 11.14 29.32
N GLN A 212 7.40 12.07 28.35
CA GLN A 212 7.42 13.51 28.62
C GLN A 212 6.06 14.07 29.08
N GLY A 213 4.96 13.51 28.59
CA GLY A 213 3.60 13.92 28.98
C GLY A 213 3.13 13.38 30.34
N GLY A 214 3.78 12.33 30.87
CA GLY A 214 3.46 11.75 32.18
C GLY A 214 4.23 12.36 33.37
N SER A 215 5.15 13.31 33.10
CA SER A 215 5.93 14.02 34.13
C SER A 215 5.43 15.45 34.40
N SER A 216 4.20 15.78 33.98
CA SER A 216 3.54 17.08 34.16
C SER A 216 2.23 16.91 34.90
#